data_AF-A0A4S8ENP9-F1
#
_entry.id   AF-A0A4S8ENP9-F1
#
_cell.length_a   1.000
_cell.length_b   1.000
_cell.length_c   1.000
_cell.angle_alpha   90.00
_cell.angle_beta   90.00
_cell.angle_gamma   90.00
#
_symmetry.space_group_name_H-M   'P 1'
#
loop_
_entity.id
_entity.type
_entity.pdbx_description
1 polymer ?
#
loop_
_entity_poly.entity_id
_entity_poly.type
_entity_poly.pdbx_seq_one_letter_code
_entity_poly.pdbx_strand_id
1 'polypeptide(L)'
;MAPWSMADSTHLKAQAQTLPQCPGVYLFWGGEGDKLPLYIGKSIHIRQRVLDHLRAPAEAAMLRQTQRIEARPTAGEIGALLLESTLIKHHQPLYNKRLRYSRQLCSWRLSQGQLQLVQAEAMGFTPCAELFGLYRSAHAAKEAMATLADTHMLCLTVLGVEKPMGSTTIGSKPCFRHMVKRCAGACCGKESLQAHAQRTAQALEDWRLHAWPYAGPVALVERWDALQQWHVLDNWCYLGSASGHAEATALLYPMPTYDVDSYKILVRPLMLGQLEVVPL
;
A
#
# COMPACT_ATOMS: atom_id res chain seq x y z
N MET A 1 32.26 10.74 31.38
CA MET A 1 30.86 10.56 30.94
C MET A 1 30.32 11.93 30.57
N ALA A 2 30.25 12.25 29.28
CA ALA A 2 29.70 13.52 28.82
C ALA A 2 28.16 13.47 28.95
N PRO A 3 27.53 14.51 29.50
CA PRO A 3 26.08 14.57 29.65
C PRO A 3 25.45 14.61 28.25
N TRP A 4 24.42 13.79 28.05
CA TRP A 4 23.59 13.84 26.85
C TRP A 4 22.91 15.20 26.80
N SER A 5 23.49 16.11 26.02
CA SER A 5 22.87 17.39 25.67
C SER A 5 21.54 17.09 24.98
N MET A 6 20.44 17.46 25.62
CA MET A 6 19.12 17.50 25.01
C MET A 6 19.24 18.39 23.78
N ALA A 7 19.23 17.76 22.60
CA ALA A 7 19.33 18.45 21.33
C ALA A 7 18.24 19.52 21.24
N ASP A 8 18.67 20.78 21.14
CA ASP A 8 17.82 21.96 21.26
C ASP A 8 16.94 22.09 20.00
N SER A 9 15.84 21.34 19.97
CA SER A 9 14.76 21.44 18.97
C SER A 9 13.74 22.52 19.34
N THR A 10 14.09 23.40 20.28
CA THR A 10 13.22 24.46 20.78
C THR A 10 12.79 25.40 19.65
N HIS A 11 13.62 25.59 18.61
CA HIS A 11 13.27 26.41 17.44
C HIS A 11 12.07 25.83 16.65
N LEU A 12 11.96 24.49 16.57
CA LEU A 12 10.85 23.83 15.88
C LEU A 12 9.56 23.80 16.72
N LYS A 13 9.67 23.90 18.05
CA LYS A 13 8.51 23.81 18.95
C LYS A 13 7.53 24.95 18.73
N ALA A 14 8.03 26.18 18.56
CA ALA A 14 7.21 27.34 18.26
C ALA A 14 6.47 27.17 16.93
N GLN A 15 7.18 26.74 15.87
CA GLN A 15 6.58 26.47 14.57
C GLN A 15 5.52 25.36 14.64
N ALA A 16 5.83 24.25 15.31
CA ALA A 16 4.90 23.13 15.50
C ALA A 16 3.58 23.54 16.18
N GLN A 17 3.63 24.46 17.14
CA GLN A 17 2.44 24.95 17.84
C GLN A 17 1.49 25.76 16.94
N THR A 18 2.04 26.44 15.91
CA THR A 18 1.26 27.22 14.94
C THR A 18 0.61 26.38 13.85
N LEU A 19 0.95 25.09 13.73
CA LEU A 19 0.39 24.22 12.71
C LEU A 19 -1.12 24.00 12.91
N PRO A 20 -1.89 23.81 11.82
CA PRO A 20 -3.32 23.63 11.91
C PRO A 20 -3.69 22.28 12.54
N GLN A 21 -4.85 22.24 13.20
CA GLN A 21 -5.47 21.01 13.71
C GLN A 21 -6.46 20.44 12.70
N CYS A 22 -5.94 19.99 11.57
CA CYS A 22 -6.73 19.39 10.50
C CYS A 22 -6.03 18.15 9.93
N PRO A 23 -6.73 17.37 9.10
CA PRO A 23 -6.12 16.36 8.26
C PRO A 23 -5.13 16.97 7.26
N GLY A 24 -4.14 16.16 6.89
CA GLY A 24 -3.27 16.48 5.77
C GLY A 24 -1.85 15.96 5.97
N VAL A 25 -0.93 16.58 5.24
CA VAL A 25 0.47 16.17 5.15
C VAL A 25 1.36 17.21 5.78
N TYR A 26 2.39 16.77 6.48
CA TYR A 26 3.45 17.62 7.01
C TYR A 26 4.81 17.21 6.43
N LEU A 27 5.67 18.20 6.19
CA LEU A 27 6.98 18.04 5.60
C LEU A 27 8.02 18.66 6.52
N PHE A 28 9.06 17.90 6.85
CA PHE A 28 10.25 18.40 7.51
C PHE A 28 11.30 18.72 6.45
N TRP A 29 11.61 20.00 6.30
CA TRP A 29 12.58 20.53 5.36
C TRP A 29 13.93 20.78 6.03
N GLY A 30 15.00 20.55 5.30
CA GLY A 30 16.37 20.90 5.70
C GLY A 30 17.27 21.14 4.50
N GLY A 31 18.58 21.14 4.74
CA GLY A 31 19.59 21.52 3.74
C GLY A 31 19.65 23.04 3.53
N GLU A 32 20.55 23.50 2.67
CA GLU A 32 20.71 24.93 2.40
C GLU A 32 19.47 25.49 1.69
N GLY A 33 18.81 26.48 2.32
CA GLY A 33 17.64 27.16 1.78
C GLY A 33 16.36 26.32 1.68
N ASP A 34 16.15 25.36 2.59
CA ASP A 34 14.94 24.51 2.66
C ASP A 34 14.62 23.72 1.38
N LYS A 35 15.62 23.42 0.56
CA LYS A 35 15.41 22.75 -0.75
C LYS A 35 15.23 21.24 -0.65
N LEU A 36 15.54 20.62 0.50
CA LEU A 36 15.52 19.16 0.66
C LEU A 36 14.47 18.73 1.69
N PRO A 37 13.41 18.02 1.28
CA PRO A 37 12.49 17.40 2.23
C PRO A 37 13.20 16.20 2.85
N LEU A 38 13.39 16.26 4.16
CA LEU A 38 14.01 15.20 4.97
C LEU A 38 13.01 14.09 5.27
N TYR A 39 11.77 14.47 5.54
CA TYR A 39 10.68 13.56 5.87
C TYR A 39 9.33 14.13 5.50
N ILE A 40 8.41 13.25 5.10
CA ILE A 40 7.03 13.57 4.77
C ILE A 40 6.14 12.57 5.50
N GLY A 41 5.10 13.05 6.17
CA GLY A 41 4.14 12.21 6.88
C GLY A 41 2.72 12.74 6.82
N LYS A 42 1.73 11.86 7.03
CA LYS A 42 0.30 12.20 7.09
C LYS A 42 -0.29 12.13 8.49
N SER A 43 -1.34 12.89 8.74
CA SER A 43 -2.14 12.79 9.97
C SER A 43 -3.55 13.33 9.76
N ILE A 44 -4.52 12.82 10.53
CA ILE A 44 -5.84 13.45 10.71
C ILE A 44 -5.77 14.67 11.66
N HIS A 45 -4.68 14.78 12.43
CA HIS A 45 -4.37 15.89 13.32
C HIS A 45 -2.89 16.28 13.16
N ILE A 46 -2.58 17.12 12.17
CA ILE A 46 -1.19 17.48 11.82
C ILE A 46 -0.41 18.01 13.02
N ARG A 47 -0.92 19.03 13.72
CA ARG A 47 -0.23 19.64 14.87
C ARG A 47 0.17 18.62 15.93
N GLN A 48 -0.77 17.78 16.36
CA GLN A 48 -0.51 16.79 17.41
C GLN A 48 0.59 15.82 16.96
N ARG A 49 0.49 15.32 15.73
CA ARG A 49 1.45 14.36 15.19
C ARG A 49 2.86 14.94 15.08
N VAL A 50 2.99 16.19 14.65
CA VAL A 50 4.28 16.89 14.61
C VAL A 50 4.86 17.08 16.01
N LEU A 51 4.05 17.45 17.00
CA LEU A 51 4.51 17.55 18.39
C LEU A 51 4.97 16.20 18.95
N ASP A 52 4.36 15.09 18.55
CA ASP A 52 4.78 13.74 18.94
C ASP A 52 6.16 13.40 18.36
N HIS A 53 6.41 13.74 17.10
CA HIS A 53 7.73 13.59 16.47
C HIS A 53 8.83 14.32 17.27
N LEU A 54 8.57 15.56 17.70
CA LEU A 54 9.52 16.34 18.52
C LEU A 54 9.88 15.68 19.86
N ARG A 55 9.05 14.76 20.35
CA ARG A 55 9.28 14.02 21.61
C ARG A 55 9.92 12.65 21.39
N ALA A 56 10.04 12.19 20.15
CA ALA A 56 10.51 10.84 19.82
C ALA A 56 12.05 10.78 19.73
N PRO A 57 12.75 10.08 20.64
CA PRO A 57 14.22 10.04 20.63
C PRO A 57 14.80 9.42 19.35
N ALA A 58 14.09 8.45 18.76
CA ALA A 58 14.48 7.77 17.53
C ALA A 58 14.57 8.70 16.31
N GLU A 59 13.98 9.88 16.37
CA GLU A 59 13.89 10.83 15.27
C GLU A 59 14.77 12.07 15.45
N ALA A 60 15.47 12.16 16.58
CA ALA A 60 16.32 13.30 16.92
C ALA A 60 17.35 13.62 15.83
N ALA A 61 17.85 12.62 15.09
CA ALA A 61 18.79 12.82 13.99
C ALA A 61 18.21 13.63 12.82
N MET A 62 16.96 13.35 12.45
CA MET A 62 16.22 14.06 11.41
C MET A 62 15.84 15.47 11.89
N LEU A 63 15.35 15.58 13.11
CA LEU A 63 14.92 16.86 13.69
C LEU A 63 16.07 17.86 13.82
N ARG A 64 17.29 17.40 14.13
CA ARG A 64 18.48 18.27 14.16
C ARG A 64 18.83 18.90 12.80
N GLN A 65 18.46 18.24 11.70
CA GLN A 65 18.70 18.74 10.35
C GLN A 65 17.51 19.56 9.82
N THR A 66 16.38 19.54 10.54
CA THR A 66 15.15 20.21 10.13
C THR A 66 15.25 21.70 10.45
N GLN A 67 15.04 22.53 9.44
CA GLN A 67 15.03 23.98 9.51
C GLN A 67 13.61 24.54 9.47
N ARG A 68 12.72 23.90 8.70
CA ARG A 68 11.32 24.33 8.50
C ARG A 68 10.35 23.15 8.50
N ILE A 69 9.20 23.35 9.11
CA ILE A 69 8.04 22.46 9.05
C ILE A 69 6.97 23.12 8.21
N GLU A 70 6.53 22.41 7.16
CA GLU A 70 5.41 22.82 6.31
C GLU A 70 4.21 21.90 6.57
N ALA A 71 3.01 22.47 6.59
CA ALA A 71 1.76 21.71 6.62
C ALA A 71 0.94 21.99 5.37
N ARG A 72 0.39 20.93 4.79
CA ARG A 72 -0.54 20.96 3.66
C ARG A 72 -1.86 20.33 4.11
N PRO A 73 -2.83 21.16 4.53
CA PRO A 73 -4.17 20.69 4.90
C PRO A 73 -4.86 19.91 3.77
N THR A 74 -5.64 18.90 4.14
CA THR A 74 -6.55 18.17 3.25
C THR A 74 -7.95 18.12 3.84
N ALA A 75 -8.94 17.84 2.99
CA ALA A 75 -10.34 17.76 3.37
C ALA A 75 -10.70 16.45 4.09
N GLY A 76 -9.76 15.51 4.22
CA GLY A 76 -9.96 14.26 4.93
C GLY A 76 -8.73 13.35 4.93
N GLU A 77 -8.92 12.13 5.40
CA GLU A 77 -7.86 11.15 5.58
C GLU A 77 -7.40 10.55 4.24
N ILE A 78 -8.33 10.28 3.31
CA ILE A 78 -7.99 9.66 2.03
C ILE A 78 -7.12 10.61 1.21
N GLY A 79 -7.49 11.89 1.14
CA GLY A 79 -6.69 12.94 0.54
C GLY A 79 -5.30 13.07 1.17
N ALA A 80 -5.21 12.97 2.51
CA ALA A 80 -3.92 13.00 3.21
C ALA A 80 -3.02 11.82 2.83
N LEU A 81 -3.58 10.61 2.77
CA LEU A 81 -2.87 9.39 2.37
C LEU A 81 -2.39 9.46 0.91
N LEU A 82 -3.25 9.88 -0.01
CA LEU A 82 -2.93 10.01 -1.43
C LEU A 82 -1.85 11.08 -1.67
N LEU A 83 -2.01 12.25 -1.02
CA LEU A 83 -1.04 13.34 -1.14
C LEU A 83 0.33 12.96 -0.56
N GLU A 84 0.37 12.30 0.59
CA GLU A 84 1.61 11.79 1.19
C GLU A 84 2.33 10.84 0.23
N SER A 85 1.59 9.87 -0.31
CA SER A 85 2.09 8.89 -1.29
C SER A 85 2.71 9.58 -2.51
N THR A 86 2.01 10.55 -3.10
CA THR A 86 2.50 11.34 -4.24
C THR A 86 3.76 12.12 -3.89
N LEU A 87 3.77 12.82 -2.75
CA LEU A 87 4.90 13.66 -2.35
C LEU A 87 6.15 12.84 -2.02
N ILE A 88 6.00 11.67 -1.38
CA ILE A 88 7.14 10.81 -1.09
C ILE A 88 7.73 10.22 -2.38
N LYS A 89 6.89 9.84 -3.34
CA LYS A 89 7.37 9.36 -4.65
C LYS A 89 8.11 10.45 -5.42
N HIS A 90 7.58 11.67 -5.40
CA HIS A 90 8.16 12.81 -6.10
C HIS A 90 9.49 13.25 -5.48
N HIS A 91 9.52 13.40 -4.15
CA HIS A 91 10.65 14.00 -3.46
C HIS A 91 11.70 13.00 -2.94
N GLN A 92 11.33 11.73 -2.75
CA GLN A 92 12.19 10.67 -2.19
C GLN A 92 12.97 11.10 -0.93
N PRO A 93 12.28 11.62 0.11
CA PRO A 93 12.90 12.13 1.32
C PRO A 93 13.81 11.11 2.03
N LEU A 94 14.92 11.60 2.57
CA LEU A 94 16.01 10.79 3.14
C LEU A 94 15.54 9.83 4.24
N TYR A 95 14.63 10.28 5.11
CA TYR A 95 14.19 9.54 6.29
C TYR A 95 12.94 8.68 6.08
N ASN A 96 12.28 8.75 4.92
CA ASN A 96 11.15 7.86 4.61
C ASN A 96 11.66 6.45 4.24
N LYS A 97 11.74 5.57 5.24
CA LYS A 97 12.30 4.21 5.10
C LYS A 97 11.51 3.28 4.15
N ARG A 98 10.24 3.56 3.84
CA ARG A 98 9.29 2.54 3.33
C ARG A 98 8.64 2.81 1.97
N LEU A 99 8.83 3.98 1.37
CA LEU A 99 8.15 4.36 0.13
C LEU A 99 9.14 4.61 -1.01
N ARG A 100 10.21 3.81 -1.07
CA ARG A 100 11.05 3.73 -2.26
C ARG A 100 10.27 2.98 -3.33
N TYR A 101 10.14 3.65 -4.47
CA TYR A 101 9.47 3.22 -5.68
C TYR A 101 9.84 1.76 -6.05
N SER A 102 8.85 0.86 -5.97
CA SER A 102 8.97 -0.51 -6.46
C SER A 102 8.27 -0.55 -7.82
N ARG A 103 9.06 -0.56 -8.90
CA ARG A 103 8.59 -0.57 -10.29
C ARG A 103 8.03 -1.92 -10.76
N GLN A 104 8.15 -2.97 -9.96
CA GLN A 104 7.82 -4.33 -10.35
C GLN A 104 7.09 -5.01 -9.22
N LEU A 105 5.77 -4.92 -9.28
CA LEU A 105 4.88 -5.59 -8.37
C LEU A 105 4.54 -6.96 -8.94
N CYS A 106 4.40 -7.93 -8.06
CA CYS A 106 3.95 -9.26 -8.45
C CYS A 106 2.66 -9.64 -7.76
N SER A 107 1.88 -10.47 -8.44
CA SER A 107 0.62 -11.02 -7.97
C SER A 107 0.56 -12.50 -8.31
N TRP A 108 -0.20 -13.25 -7.53
CA TRP A 108 -0.48 -14.64 -7.83
C TRP A 108 -1.67 -14.72 -8.79
N ARG A 109 -1.52 -15.50 -9.87
CA ARG A 109 -2.62 -15.89 -10.76
C ARG A 109 -2.89 -17.36 -10.56
N LEU A 110 -4.14 -17.71 -10.25
CA LEU A 110 -4.58 -19.10 -10.19
C LEU A 110 -5.12 -19.52 -11.56
N SER A 111 -4.46 -20.48 -12.21
CA SER A 111 -4.89 -21.03 -13.50
C SER A 111 -4.85 -22.54 -13.44
N GLN A 112 -5.98 -23.20 -13.70
CA GLN A 112 -6.10 -24.67 -13.70
C GLN A 112 -5.53 -25.33 -12.42
N GLY A 113 -5.75 -24.72 -11.25
CA GLY A 113 -5.27 -25.22 -9.97
C GLY A 113 -3.79 -24.96 -9.67
N GLN A 114 -3.07 -24.27 -10.56
CA GLN A 114 -1.68 -23.87 -10.36
C GLN A 114 -1.55 -22.37 -10.12
N LEU A 115 -0.64 -22.01 -9.22
CA LEU A 115 -0.31 -20.63 -8.90
C LEU A 115 0.91 -20.19 -9.69
N GLN A 116 0.73 -19.17 -10.51
CA GLN A 116 1.79 -18.52 -11.26
C GLN A 116 2.02 -17.13 -10.70
N LEU A 117 3.27 -16.80 -10.45
CA LEU A 117 3.61 -15.44 -10.06
C LEU A 117 3.78 -14.60 -11.34
N VAL A 118 2.93 -13.59 -11.50
CA VAL A 118 2.93 -12.70 -12.67
C VAL A 118 3.35 -11.29 -12.27
N GLN A 119 3.97 -10.56 -13.21
CA GLN A 119 4.22 -9.13 -13.04
C GLN A 119 2.91 -8.37 -13.26
N ALA A 120 2.63 -7.47 -12.34
CA ALA A 120 1.48 -6.59 -12.33
C ALA A 120 1.38 -5.76 -13.61
N GLU A 121 2.47 -5.09 -13.95
CA GLU A 121 2.53 -4.05 -14.97
C GLU A 121 2.33 -4.62 -16.39
N ALA A 122 2.73 -5.87 -16.62
CA ALA A 122 2.58 -6.55 -17.90
C ALA A 122 1.11 -6.85 -18.28
N MET A 123 0.19 -6.78 -17.31
CA MET A 123 -1.24 -7.08 -17.50
C MET A 123 -2.10 -5.81 -17.60
N GLY A 124 -1.49 -4.62 -17.74
CA GLY A 124 -2.23 -3.35 -17.85
C GLY A 124 -3.03 -2.97 -16.59
N PHE A 125 -2.72 -3.62 -15.46
CA PHE A 125 -3.34 -3.49 -14.13
C PHE A 125 -4.83 -3.10 -14.07
N THR A 126 -5.63 -3.53 -15.04
CA THR A 126 -7.05 -3.76 -14.81
C THR A 126 -7.08 -4.96 -13.89
N PRO A 127 -7.56 -4.85 -12.64
CA PRO A 127 -7.53 -6.00 -11.74
C PRO A 127 -8.48 -7.04 -12.31
N CYS A 128 -7.92 -7.97 -13.08
CA CYS A 128 -8.64 -9.14 -13.54
C CYS A 128 -9.07 -9.91 -12.29
N ALA A 129 -10.29 -10.45 -12.34
CA ALA A 129 -10.91 -11.23 -11.28
C ALA A 129 -10.15 -12.54 -10.89
N GLU A 130 -8.90 -12.69 -11.33
CA GLU A 130 -8.06 -13.89 -11.20
C GLU A 130 -6.68 -13.58 -10.57
N LEU A 131 -6.46 -12.35 -10.10
CA LEU A 131 -5.23 -11.95 -9.42
C LEU A 131 -5.41 -11.92 -7.89
N PHE A 132 -4.39 -12.38 -7.18
CA PHE A 132 -4.39 -12.55 -5.73
C PHE A 132 -3.14 -11.93 -5.11
N GLY A 133 -3.37 -10.91 -4.28
CA GLY A 133 -2.35 -10.20 -3.52
C GLY A 133 -1.47 -9.29 -4.38
N LEU A 134 -0.87 -8.29 -3.73
CA LEU A 134 0.03 -7.32 -4.36
C LEU A 134 1.31 -7.15 -3.55
N TYR A 135 2.39 -7.71 -4.10
CA TYR A 135 3.67 -7.84 -3.41
C TYR A 135 4.77 -7.05 -4.14
N ARG A 136 5.71 -6.50 -3.36
CA ARG A 136 6.84 -5.72 -3.88
C ARG A 136 8.01 -6.57 -4.39
N SER A 137 7.94 -7.88 -4.19
CA SER A 137 8.95 -8.83 -4.66
C SER A 137 8.39 -10.25 -4.70
N ALA A 138 8.94 -11.08 -5.58
CA ALA A 138 8.62 -12.50 -5.64
C ALA A 138 8.91 -13.23 -4.32
N HIS A 139 9.90 -12.77 -3.56
CA HIS A 139 10.21 -13.31 -2.25
C HIS A 139 9.07 -13.05 -1.25
N ALA A 140 8.61 -11.79 -1.14
CA ALA A 140 7.48 -11.44 -0.27
C ALA A 140 6.19 -12.17 -0.65
N ALA A 141 5.93 -12.35 -1.95
CA ALA A 141 4.78 -13.12 -2.43
C ALA A 141 4.83 -14.59 -2.01
N LYS A 142 6.02 -15.21 -2.07
CA LYS A 142 6.25 -16.60 -1.65
C LYS A 142 6.19 -16.78 -0.14
N GLU A 143 6.73 -15.84 0.63
CA GLU A 143 6.61 -15.86 2.10
C GLU A 143 5.15 -15.76 2.54
N ALA A 144 4.40 -14.81 1.98
CA ALA A 144 2.96 -14.70 2.26
C ALA A 144 2.23 -16.00 1.90
N MET A 145 2.47 -16.54 0.70
CA MET A 145 1.88 -17.81 0.25
C MET A 145 2.23 -18.98 1.19
N ALA A 146 3.47 -19.03 1.70
CA ALA A 146 3.89 -20.04 2.66
C ALA A 146 3.13 -19.92 3.98
N THR A 147 2.90 -18.70 4.48
CA THR A 147 2.07 -18.46 5.68
C THR A 147 0.62 -18.87 5.45
N LEU A 148 0.02 -18.49 4.32
CA LEU A 148 -1.35 -18.90 3.97
C LEU A 148 -1.47 -20.41 3.88
N ALA A 149 -0.52 -21.07 3.22
CA ALA A 149 -0.50 -22.52 3.09
C ALA A 149 -0.29 -23.23 4.43
N ASP A 150 0.44 -22.64 5.38
CA ASP A 150 0.54 -23.19 6.74
C ASP A 150 -0.78 -23.08 7.50
N THR A 151 -1.41 -21.89 7.49
CA THR A 151 -2.70 -21.68 8.15
C THR A 151 -3.80 -22.59 7.61
N HIS A 152 -3.84 -22.77 6.28
CA HIS A 152 -4.86 -23.55 5.60
C HIS A 152 -4.37 -24.96 5.22
N MET A 153 -3.21 -25.42 5.68
CA MET A 153 -2.69 -26.77 5.37
C MET A 153 -2.67 -27.11 3.87
N LEU A 154 -2.34 -26.15 3.02
CA LEU A 154 -2.34 -26.29 1.56
C LEU A 154 -1.05 -26.94 1.05
N CYS A 155 -1.15 -27.73 -0.01
CA CYS A 155 0.00 -28.34 -0.64
C CYS A 155 0.65 -27.41 -1.69
N LEU A 156 1.74 -26.75 -1.33
CA LEU A 156 2.48 -25.87 -2.25
C LEU A 156 3.08 -26.57 -3.47
N THR A 157 3.33 -27.88 -3.38
CA THR A 157 3.78 -28.70 -4.52
C THR A 157 2.68 -28.87 -5.56
N VAL A 158 1.45 -29.18 -5.13
CA VAL A 158 0.29 -29.29 -6.04
C VAL A 158 -0.02 -27.94 -6.68
N LEU A 159 0.12 -26.86 -5.90
CA LEU A 159 -0.05 -25.50 -6.40
C LEU A 159 1.08 -25.02 -7.33
N GLY A 160 2.16 -25.80 -7.51
CA GLY A 160 3.30 -25.43 -8.36
C GLY A 160 4.21 -24.34 -7.79
N VAL A 161 4.03 -23.97 -6.52
CA VAL A 161 4.83 -22.93 -5.83
C VAL A 161 6.19 -23.50 -5.39
N GLU A 162 6.19 -24.75 -4.92
CA GLU A 162 7.39 -25.49 -4.53
C GLU A 162 7.64 -26.66 -5.48
N LYS A 163 8.91 -26.97 -5.75
CA LYS A 163 9.25 -28.15 -6.55
C LYS A 163 9.01 -29.43 -5.73
N PRO A 164 8.51 -30.51 -6.35
CA PRO A 164 8.36 -31.78 -5.66
C PRO A 164 9.73 -32.39 -5.34
N MET A 165 9.81 -33.11 -4.21
CA MET A 165 11.05 -33.75 -3.77
C MET A 165 11.14 -35.17 -4.34
N GLY A 166 12.00 -35.36 -5.35
CA GLY A 166 12.39 -36.70 -5.85
C GLY A 166 11.30 -37.46 -6.65
N SER A 167 10.26 -36.79 -7.14
CA SER A 167 9.27 -37.32 -8.09
C SER A 167 8.58 -36.18 -8.83
N THR A 168 8.42 -36.25 -10.15
CA THR A 168 7.66 -35.26 -10.94
C THR A 168 6.15 -35.51 -10.92
N THR A 169 5.71 -36.66 -10.40
CA THR A 169 4.31 -37.11 -10.46
C THR A 169 3.59 -36.89 -9.13
N ILE A 170 2.56 -36.03 -9.16
CA ILE A 170 1.63 -35.80 -8.04
C ILE A 170 0.92 -37.13 -7.72
N GLY A 171 0.83 -37.48 -6.44
CA GLY A 171 0.17 -38.70 -5.94
C GLY A 171 1.13 -39.83 -5.52
N SER A 172 2.43 -39.71 -5.81
CA SER A 172 3.40 -40.79 -5.55
C SER A 172 4.10 -40.71 -4.19
N LYS A 173 4.47 -39.52 -3.72
CA LYS A 173 5.22 -39.31 -2.46
C LYS A 173 4.71 -38.10 -1.67
N PRO A 174 4.74 -38.14 -0.33
CA PRO A 174 4.39 -36.99 0.48
C PRO A 174 5.43 -35.86 0.32
N CYS A 175 4.97 -34.61 0.23
CA CYS A 175 5.87 -33.46 0.24
C CYS A 175 6.47 -33.21 1.63
N PHE A 176 7.54 -32.42 1.70
CA PHE A 176 8.19 -32.07 2.97
C PHE A 176 7.20 -31.47 3.97
N ARG A 177 6.34 -30.55 3.51
CA ARG A 177 5.29 -29.93 4.34
C ARG A 177 4.34 -30.96 4.95
N HIS A 178 4.02 -32.05 4.24
CA HIS A 178 3.17 -33.11 4.81
C HIS A 178 3.91 -33.89 5.92
N MET A 179 5.20 -34.18 5.72
CA MET A 179 6.02 -34.85 6.74
C MET A 179 6.11 -34.06 8.05
N VAL A 180 6.16 -32.72 7.96
CA VAL A 180 6.14 -31.82 9.12
C VAL A 180 4.74 -31.37 9.56
N LYS A 181 3.68 -32.06 9.10
CA LYS A 181 2.26 -31.79 9.46
C LYS A 181 1.77 -30.37 9.12
N ARG A 182 2.17 -29.83 7.98
CA ARG A 182 1.78 -28.51 7.42
C ARG A 182 1.07 -28.62 6.05
N CYS A 183 0.61 -29.81 5.67
CA CYS A 183 -0.08 -30.07 4.42
C CYS A 183 -1.04 -31.24 4.62
N ALA A 184 -2.29 -31.12 4.14
CA ALA A 184 -3.31 -32.16 4.27
C ALA A 184 -3.07 -33.39 3.38
N GLY A 185 -2.09 -33.34 2.47
CA GLY A 185 -1.60 -34.51 1.75
C GLY A 185 -2.19 -34.70 0.35
N ALA A 186 -2.63 -33.63 -0.32
CA ALA A 186 -3.02 -33.67 -1.74
C ALA A 186 -1.91 -34.25 -2.65
N CYS A 187 -0.64 -34.02 -2.30
CA CYS A 187 0.52 -34.57 -3.01
C CYS A 187 0.64 -36.11 -2.96
N CYS A 188 0.03 -36.78 -1.97
CA CYS A 188 0.14 -38.23 -1.76
C CYS A 188 -1.23 -38.93 -1.73
N GLY A 189 -2.27 -38.27 -2.24
CA GLY A 189 -3.61 -38.85 -2.35
C GLY A 189 -4.41 -38.94 -1.04
N LYS A 190 -3.90 -38.44 0.08
CA LYS A 190 -4.66 -38.38 1.35
C LYS A 190 -5.80 -37.34 1.32
N GLU A 191 -5.64 -36.32 0.50
CA GLU A 191 -6.66 -35.34 0.16
C GLU A 191 -6.87 -35.40 -1.37
N SER A 192 -8.11 -35.32 -1.84
CA SER A 192 -8.37 -35.28 -3.28
C SER A 192 -7.95 -33.94 -3.87
N LEU A 193 -7.50 -33.91 -5.13
CA LEU A 193 -7.13 -32.67 -5.81
C LEU A 193 -8.29 -31.67 -5.88
N GLN A 194 -9.53 -32.16 -6.01
CA GLN A 194 -10.71 -31.33 -6.03
C GLN A 194 -10.96 -30.65 -4.68
N ALA A 195 -10.87 -31.38 -3.57
CA ALA A 195 -11.02 -30.81 -2.23
C ALA A 195 -9.92 -29.78 -1.95
N HIS A 196 -8.68 -30.09 -2.32
CA HIS A 196 -7.54 -29.18 -2.19
C HIS A 196 -7.72 -27.89 -3.01
N ALA A 197 -8.23 -27.99 -4.23
CA ALA A 197 -8.53 -26.85 -5.09
C ALA A 197 -9.63 -25.95 -4.50
N GLN A 198 -10.70 -26.53 -3.96
CA GLN A 198 -11.77 -25.77 -3.29
C GLN A 198 -11.26 -24.98 -2.09
N ARG A 199 -10.46 -25.62 -1.21
CA ARG A 199 -9.87 -24.94 -0.04
C ARG A 199 -8.87 -23.87 -0.44
N THR A 200 -8.13 -24.10 -1.52
CA THR A 200 -7.21 -23.11 -2.08
C THR A 200 -7.97 -21.88 -2.58
N ALA A 201 -9.06 -22.07 -3.35
CA ALA A 201 -9.89 -20.96 -3.82
C ALA A 201 -10.47 -20.15 -2.66
N GLN A 202 -10.98 -20.83 -1.63
CA GLN A 202 -11.49 -20.16 -0.42
C GLN A 202 -10.40 -19.37 0.33
N ALA A 203 -9.22 -19.96 0.50
CA ALA A 203 -8.10 -19.30 1.20
C ALA A 203 -7.55 -18.09 0.43
N LEU A 204 -7.63 -18.10 -0.91
CA LEU A 204 -7.17 -17.00 -1.75
C LEU A 204 -8.17 -15.84 -1.84
N GLU A 205 -9.43 -16.06 -1.48
CA GLU A 205 -10.49 -15.05 -1.65
C GLU A 205 -10.18 -13.76 -0.89
N ASP A 206 -9.59 -13.86 0.31
CA ASP A 206 -9.13 -12.71 1.09
C ASP A 206 -8.05 -11.87 0.40
N TRP A 207 -7.36 -12.46 -0.59
CA TRP A 207 -6.32 -11.80 -1.37
C TRP A 207 -6.79 -11.36 -2.75
N ARG A 208 -8.03 -11.66 -3.13
CA ARG A 208 -8.58 -11.34 -4.45
C ARG A 208 -8.49 -9.84 -4.71
N LEU A 209 -7.86 -9.48 -5.82
CA LEU A 209 -7.81 -8.10 -6.26
C LEU A 209 -9.16 -7.69 -6.86
N HIS A 210 -9.60 -6.49 -6.53
CA HIS A 210 -10.90 -5.99 -6.97
C HIS A 210 -10.75 -5.18 -8.25
N ALA A 211 -11.52 -5.55 -9.27
CA ALA A 211 -11.63 -4.76 -10.50
C ALA A 211 -12.09 -3.34 -10.19
N TRP A 212 -11.73 -2.39 -11.06
CA TRP A 212 -12.28 -1.04 -10.95
C TRP A 212 -13.80 -1.12 -11.05
N PRO A 213 -14.56 -0.65 -10.04
CA PRO A 213 -16.00 -0.91 -9.96
C PRO A 213 -16.84 0.08 -10.77
N TYR A 214 -16.21 1.11 -11.36
CA TYR A 214 -16.89 2.20 -12.07
C TYR A 214 -16.66 2.10 -13.58
N ALA A 215 -17.61 2.61 -14.37
CA ALA A 215 -17.52 2.59 -15.84
C ALA A 215 -16.46 3.55 -16.40
N GLY A 216 -15.99 4.50 -15.60
CA GLY A 216 -15.01 5.51 -15.99
C GLY A 216 -14.39 6.21 -14.77
N PRO A 217 -13.78 7.39 -14.97
CA PRO A 217 -13.21 8.20 -13.91
C PRO A 217 -14.27 8.66 -12.90
N VAL A 218 -13.87 8.77 -11.65
CA VAL A 218 -14.70 9.27 -10.55
C VAL A 218 -13.93 10.24 -9.68
N ALA A 219 -14.63 11.14 -9.01
CA ALA A 219 -14.11 11.96 -7.94
C ALA A 219 -14.60 11.45 -6.59
N LEU A 220 -13.67 11.24 -5.67
CA LEU A 220 -13.96 11.02 -4.26
C LEU A 220 -14.02 12.39 -3.57
N VAL A 221 -15.13 12.68 -2.89
CA VAL A 221 -15.34 13.99 -2.26
C VAL A 221 -15.12 13.89 -0.75
N GLU A 222 -14.14 14.63 -0.25
CA GLU A 222 -13.92 14.82 1.20
C GLU A 222 -14.22 16.26 1.60
N ARG A 223 -14.67 16.44 2.85
CA ARG A 223 -14.98 17.75 3.44
C ARG A 223 -14.45 17.82 4.86
N TRP A 224 -13.72 18.90 5.16
CA TRP A 224 -13.26 19.23 6.51
C TRP A 224 -13.47 20.72 6.77
N ASP A 225 -14.35 21.04 7.72
CA ASP A 225 -14.74 22.42 8.00
C ASP A 225 -15.23 23.13 6.72
N ALA A 226 -14.62 24.24 6.31
CA ALA A 226 -14.94 24.94 5.06
C ALA A 226 -14.22 24.38 3.81
N LEU A 227 -13.28 23.44 3.98
CA LEU A 227 -12.50 22.87 2.88
C LEU A 227 -13.24 21.69 2.25
N GLN A 228 -13.43 21.73 0.93
CA GLN A 228 -13.93 20.62 0.13
C GLN A 228 -12.88 20.26 -0.94
N GLN A 229 -12.60 18.97 -1.09
CA GLN A 229 -11.68 18.47 -2.12
C GLN A 229 -12.28 17.30 -2.88
N TRP A 230 -12.05 17.32 -4.20
CA TRP A 230 -12.45 16.31 -5.16
C TRP A 230 -11.19 15.56 -5.59
N HIS A 231 -11.00 14.35 -5.07
CA HIS A 231 -9.87 13.49 -5.39
C HIS A 231 -10.20 12.67 -6.63
N VAL A 232 -9.57 13.00 -7.76
CA VAL A 232 -9.85 12.40 -9.06
C VAL A 232 -9.14 11.06 -9.18
N LEU A 233 -9.90 10.03 -9.54
CA LEU A 233 -9.50 8.64 -9.60
C LEU A 233 -9.94 8.02 -10.93
N ASP A 234 -9.05 7.25 -11.55
CA ASP A 234 -9.41 6.39 -12.68
C ASP A 234 -8.60 5.10 -12.62
N ASN A 235 -9.26 3.95 -12.80
CA ASN A 235 -8.60 2.63 -12.79
C ASN A 235 -7.62 2.43 -11.61
N TRP A 236 -8.05 2.75 -10.39
CA TRP A 236 -7.24 2.73 -9.15
C TRP A 236 -6.05 3.70 -9.10
N CYS A 237 -5.93 4.60 -10.07
CA CYS A 237 -4.89 5.61 -10.15
C CYS A 237 -5.40 6.94 -9.61
N TYR A 238 -4.60 7.58 -8.78
CA TYR A 238 -4.89 8.93 -8.31
C TYR A 238 -4.30 9.98 -9.27
N LEU A 239 -5.18 10.83 -9.79
CA LEU A 239 -4.87 11.85 -10.81
C LEU A 239 -4.62 13.24 -10.22
N GLY A 240 -5.15 13.51 -9.03
CA GLY A 240 -4.97 14.77 -8.32
C GLY A 240 -6.18 15.17 -7.49
N SER A 241 -6.08 16.32 -6.85
CA SER A 241 -7.19 16.92 -6.10
C SER A 241 -7.62 18.22 -6.75
N ALA A 242 -8.92 18.47 -6.79
CA ALA A 242 -9.55 19.68 -7.31
C ALA A 242 -10.48 20.30 -6.25
N SER A 243 -10.79 21.59 -6.40
CA SER A 243 -11.76 22.28 -5.54
C SER A 243 -13.20 22.16 -6.05
N GLY A 244 -13.41 21.65 -7.26
CA GLY A 244 -14.74 21.43 -7.82
C GLY A 244 -14.72 20.64 -9.13
N HIS A 245 -15.92 20.37 -9.65
CA HIS A 245 -16.13 19.48 -10.78
C HIS A 245 -15.36 19.88 -12.06
N ALA A 246 -15.37 21.16 -12.44
CA ALA A 246 -14.70 21.62 -13.65
C ALA A 246 -13.17 21.41 -13.62
N GLU A 247 -12.53 21.66 -12.48
CA GLU A 247 -11.10 21.41 -12.29
C GLU A 247 -10.81 19.90 -12.21
N ALA A 248 -11.72 19.11 -11.64
CA ALA A 248 -11.59 17.66 -11.59
C ALA A 248 -11.53 17.03 -13.00
N THR A 249 -12.37 17.49 -13.93
CA THR A 249 -12.36 17.01 -15.32
C THR A 249 -11.04 17.36 -16.04
N ALA A 250 -10.38 18.47 -15.68
CA ALA A 250 -9.10 18.86 -16.28
C ALA A 250 -7.94 17.92 -15.88
N LEU A 251 -8.06 17.23 -14.75
CA LEU A 251 -7.03 16.29 -14.24
C LEU A 251 -7.03 14.93 -14.95
N LEU A 252 -7.98 14.67 -15.86
CA LEU A 252 -8.05 13.41 -16.62
C LEU A 252 -6.91 13.25 -17.65
N TYR A 253 -6.13 14.31 -17.89
CA TYR A 253 -5.01 14.29 -18.80
C TYR A 253 -3.73 14.78 -18.11
N PRO A 254 -2.58 14.10 -18.29
CA PRO A 254 -2.34 12.93 -19.14
C PRO A 254 -2.81 11.60 -18.53
N MET A 255 -2.82 10.54 -19.35
CA MET A 255 -3.23 9.19 -18.94
C MET A 255 -2.52 8.74 -17.65
N PRO A 256 -3.26 8.15 -16.68
CA PRO A 256 -2.68 7.72 -15.42
C PRO A 256 -1.59 6.67 -15.60
N THR A 257 -0.55 6.77 -14.76
CA THR A 257 0.36 5.65 -14.54
C THR A 257 -0.09 4.91 -13.28
N TYR A 258 -0.23 3.58 -13.37
CA TYR A 258 -0.70 2.79 -12.25
C TYR A 258 0.15 2.96 -10.98
N ASP A 259 -0.54 3.06 -9.84
CA ASP A 259 0.07 3.18 -8.52
C ASP A 259 -0.56 2.21 -7.51
N VAL A 260 0.24 1.24 -7.04
CA VAL A 260 -0.21 0.27 -6.04
C VAL A 260 -0.59 0.89 -4.71
N ASP A 261 0.06 1.99 -4.32
CA ASP A 261 -0.24 2.60 -3.03
C ASP A 261 -1.63 3.24 -3.10
N SER A 262 -2.00 3.83 -4.24
CA SER A 262 -3.36 4.31 -4.51
C SER A 262 -4.38 3.17 -4.39
N TYR A 263 -4.16 2.01 -5.04
CA TYR A 263 -5.03 0.84 -4.86
C TYR A 263 -5.17 0.43 -3.38
N LYS A 264 -4.06 0.34 -2.64
CA LYS A 264 -4.07 -0.08 -1.22
C LYS A 264 -4.79 0.91 -0.32
N ILE A 265 -4.71 2.21 -0.61
CA ILE A 265 -5.43 3.26 0.10
C ILE A 265 -6.93 3.16 -0.18
N LEU A 266 -7.31 2.92 -1.44
CA LEU A 266 -8.67 3.12 -1.94
C LEU A 266 -9.55 1.87 -1.89
N VAL A 267 -9.00 0.67 -2.07
CA VAL A 267 -9.80 -0.55 -2.28
C VAL A 267 -10.79 -0.81 -1.16
N ARG A 268 -10.31 -0.84 0.09
CA ARG A 268 -11.16 -1.13 1.24
C ARG A 268 -12.27 -0.09 1.44
N PRO A 269 -11.98 1.22 1.54
CA PRO A 269 -13.04 2.19 1.78
C PRO A 269 -14.03 2.33 0.62
N LEU A 270 -13.59 2.12 -0.64
CA LEU A 270 -14.49 2.12 -1.81
C LEU A 270 -15.40 0.89 -1.80
N MET A 271 -14.86 -0.30 -1.52
CA MET A 271 -15.68 -1.53 -1.46
C MET A 271 -16.68 -1.53 -0.30
N LEU A 272 -16.36 -0.84 0.80
CA LEU A 272 -17.29 -0.68 1.92
C LEU A 272 -18.36 0.40 1.70
N GLY A 273 -18.31 1.15 0.59
CA GLY A 273 -19.27 2.23 0.31
C GLY A 273 -19.19 3.39 1.33
N GLN A 274 -18.03 3.60 1.95
CA GLN A 274 -17.84 4.59 3.02
C GLN A 274 -17.52 6.00 2.50
N LEU A 275 -17.42 6.16 1.18
CA LEU A 275 -16.91 7.34 0.52
C LEU A 275 -17.99 7.93 -0.38
N GLU A 276 -18.08 9.26 -0.40
CA GLU A 276 -18.89 9.96 -1.39
C GLU A 276 -18.13 9.97 -2.72
N VAL A 277 -18.71 9.34 -3.74
CA VAL A 277 -18.10 9.18 -5.05
C VAL A 277 -19.02 9.78 -6.11
N VAL A 278 -18.47 10.65 -6.94
CA VAL A 278 -19.18 11.36 -8.02
C VAL A 278 -18.54 10.97 -9.36
N PRO A 279 -19.31 10.46 -10.34
CA PRO A 279 -18.80 10.23 -11.69
C PRO A 279 -18.31 11.52 -12.36
N LEU A 280 -17.27 11.42 -13.19
CA LEU A 280 -16.71 12.52 -13.97
C LEU A 280 -16.89 12.33 -15.47
#